data_AF-A0A520ABM4-F1
#
_entry.id   AF-A0A520ABM4-F1
#
_cell.length_a   1.000
_cell.length_b   1.000
_cell.length_c   1.000
_cell.angle_alpha   90.00
_cell.angle_beta   90.00
_cell.angle_gamma   90.00
#
_symmetry.space_group_name_H-M   'P 1'
#
loop_
_entity.id
_entity.type
_entity.pdbx_description
1 polymer ?
#
loop_
_entity_poly.entity_id
_entity_poly.type
_entity_poly.pdbx_seq_one_letter_code
_entity_poly.pdbx_strand_id
1 'polypeptide(L)'
;MKKILLSAMLLSPLALLAQSDFTIKGNAKSLANGNKIYLVFAENGQRLTDSTIVNNGTFEFKGKVTNPVMGNVFNNVNPYKKGANTKNMDYAALYIEPGNITLNSVDSLKSLVAGGTQANIDNSKLIASLKPLTDKEKVLNDEYATYTKEQKDDQAVMDALIAKFNVIRDEKTPVYLNFIKNNPKSYISLVQLNNLASNDKAVADVEKLYATLSPELKATKIGQNIPTTVEATKKTALGVTAMDFSQNDANGKPVKLSDFKGKYVLVDFWAAWCGPCRQENPNVVEAFNKFKDKNFTVLG
;
A
#
# COMPACT_ATOMS: atom_id res chain seq x y z
N MET A 1 -54.28 -23.03 30.81
CA MET A 1 -52.81 -23.13 31.00
C MET A 1 -52.18 -23.74 29.76
N LYS A 2 -51.34 -22.99 29.05
CA LYS A 2 -50.07 -23.39 28.40
C LYS A 2 -49.73 -22.38 27.31
N LYS A 3 -48.92 -21.39 27.70
CA LYS A 3 -48.09 -20.61 26.78
C LYS A 3 -46.98 -21.54 26.30
N ILE A 4 -46.79 -21.69 25.00
CA ILE A 4 -45.56 -22.26 24.45
C ILE A 4 -44.96 -21.19 23.54
N LEU A 5 -43.85 -20.64 24.02
CA LEU A 5 -42.98 -19.69 23.35
C LEU A 5 -42.32 -20.38 22.15
N LEU A 6 -42.51 -19.87 20.93
CA LEU A 6 -41.57 -20.10 19.84
C LEU A 6 -40.36 -19.18 20.05
N SER A 7 -39.25 -19.74 20.53
CA SER A 7 -37.94 -19.07 20.44
C SER A 7 -37.39 -19.29 19.04
N ALA A 8 -37.36 -18.23 18.24
CA ALA A 8 -36.63 -18.19 16.97
C ALA A 8 -35.12 -18.13 17.27
N MET A 9 -34.42 -19.24 17.02
CA MET A 9 -32.97 -19.29 17.07
C MET A 9 -32.42 -18.65 15.78
N LEU A 10 -32.20 -17.33 15.81
CA LEU A 10 -31.42 -16.61 14.81
C LEU A 10 -29.95 -17.05 14.94
N LEU A 11 -29.60 -18.15 14.26
CA LEU A 11 -28.21 -18.48 13.95
C LEU A 11 -27.70 -17.45 12.94
N SER A 12 -27.12 -16.37 13.44
CA SER A 12 -26.31 -15.46 12.63
C SER A 12 -25.08 -16.25 12.16
N PRO A 13 -24.82 -16.40 10.84
CA PRO A 13 -23.58 -16.99 10.37
C PRO A 13 -22.48 -15.93 10.51
N LEU A 14 -21.88 -15.84 11.68
CA LEU A 14 -20.51 -15.36 11.79
C LEU A 14 -19.64 -16.43 11.11
N ALA A 15 -19.49 -16.32 9.80
CA ALA A 15 -18.49 -17.06 9.06
C ALA A 15 -17.12 -16.56 9.54
N LEU A 16 -16.61 -17.18 10.61
CA LEU A 16 -15.19 -17.19 10.92
C LEU A 16 -14.51 -17.70 9.65
N LEU A 17 -13.84 -16.81 8.91
CA LEU A 17 -12.99 -17.21 7.79
C LEU A 17 -11.86 -18.07 8.36
N ALA A 18 -12.04 -19.39 8.32
CA ALA A 18 -11.05 -20.33 8.81
C ALA A 18 -9.75 -20.16 8.01
N GLN A 19 -8.62 -20.10 8.71
CA GLN A 19 -7.33 -20.08 8.04
C GLN A 19 -7.14 -21.35 7.21
N SER A 20 -6.71 -21.17 5.97
CA SER A 20 -6.46 -22.26 5.03
C SER A 20 -4.96 -22.44 4.80
N ASP A 21 -4.57 -23.67 4.50
CA ASP A 21 -3.15 -24.04 4.40
C ASP A 21 -2.52 -23.49 3.12
N PHE A 22 -1.27 -23.03 3.24
CA PHE A 22 -0.41 -22.72 2.11
C PHE A 22 0.88 -23.55 2.20
N THR A 23 1.45 -23.82 1.03
CA THR A 23 2.82 -24.32 0.88
C THR A 23 3.55 -23.46 -0.13
N ILE A 24 4.75 -23.00 0.20
CA ILE A 24 5.63 -22.26 -0.71
C ILE A 24 6.81 -23.16 -1.03
N LYS A 25 6.99 -23.49 -2.31
CA LYS A 25 8.13 -24.28 -2.79
C LYS A 25 9.03 -23.40 -3.66
N GLY A 26 10.24 -23.19 -3.18
CA GLY A 26 11.28 -22.48 -3.92
C GLY A 26 12.18 -23.42 -4.70
N ASN A 27 12.33 -23.15 -5.99
CA ASN A 27 13.40 -23.66 -6.83
C ASN A 27 14.43 -22.54 -7.00
N ALA A 28 15.59 -22.73 -6.37
CA ALA A 28 16.62 -21.73 -6.22
C ALA A 28 17.99 -22.38 -6.38
N LYS A 29 18.20 -23.05 -7.53
CA LYS A 29 19.45 -23.77 -7.85
C LYS A 29 20.70 -22.90 -7.76
N SER A 30 20.57 -21.61 -7.99
CA SER A 30 21.65 -20.61 -7.88
C SER A 30 21.96 -20.20 -6.45
N LEU A 31 21.09 -20.48 -5.47
CA LEU A 31 21.36 -20.22 -4.07
C LEU A 31 22.20 -21.34 -3.45
N ALA A 32 23.19 -20.97 -2.64
CA ALA A 32 24.05 -21.93 -1.97
C ALA A 32 23.27 -22.80 -0.97
N ASN A 33 23.55 -24.10 -0.96
CA ASN A 33 23.05 -25.01 0.07
C ASN A 33 23.45 -24.50 1.46
N GLY A 34 22.52 -24.56 2.41
CA GLY A 34 22.70 -24.03 3.76
C GLY A 34 22.33 -22.55 3.92
N ASN A 35 22.08 -21.80 2.83
CA ASN A 35 21.51 -20.45 2.93
C ASN A 35 20.20 -20.50 3.72
N LYS A 36 20.02 -19.56 4.66
CA LYS A 36 18.77 -19.43 5.41
C LYS A 36 17.84 -18.50 4.64
N ILE A 37 16.66 -19.01 4.30
CA ILE A 37 15.60 -18.23 3.66
C ILE A 37 14.61 -17.82 4.73
N TYR A 38 14.32 -16.52 4.83
CA TYR A 38 13.32 -15.96 5.74
C TYR A 38 12.05 -15.63 4.98
N LEU A 39 10.90 -16.08 5.46
CA LEU A 39 9.58 -15.66 5.00
C LEU A 39 9.04 -14.61 5.99
N VAL A 40 8.66 -13.44 5.49
CA VAL A 40 8.08 -12.38 6.31
C VAL A 40 6.82 -11.83 5.66
N PHE A 41 5.73 -11.79 6.43
CA PHE A 41 4.45 -11.22 6.00
C PHE A 41 3.71 -10.64 7.19
N ALA A 42 2.64 -9.90 6.94
CA ALA A 42 1.79 -9.36 7.98
C ALA A 42 0.36 -9.89 7.83
N GLU A 43 -0.20 -10.36 8.93
CA GLU A 43 -1.61 -10.74 9.04
C GLU A 43 -2.18 -10.08 10.30
N ASN A 44 -3.37 -9.47 10.20
CA ASN A 44 -4.05 -8.81 11.32
C ASN A 44 -3.21 -7.77 12.08
N GLY A 45 -2.34 -7.04 11.37
CA GLY A 45 -1.45 -6.02 11.95
C GLY A 45 -0.23 -6.59 12.68
N GLN A 46 -0.08 -7.92 12.71
CA GLN A 46 1.08 -8.58 13.28
C GLN A 46 2.01 -9.07 12.18
N ARG A 47 3.31 -8.76 12.33
CA ARG A 47 4.34 -9.29 11.43
C ARG A 47 4.73 -10.69 11.88
N LEU A 48 4.59 -11.64 10.96
CA LEU A 48 4.98 -13.03 11.13
C LEU A 48 6.31 -13.28 10.41
N THR A 49 7.14 -14.13 10.98
CA THR A 49 8.43 -14.51 10.41
C THR A 49 8.64 -16.00 10.59
N ASP A 50 9.00 -16.67 9.50
CA ASP A 50 9.45 -18.05 9.49
C ASP A 50 10.81 -18.14 8.77
N SER A 51 11.53 -19.25 8.93
CA SER A 51 12.75 -19.51 8.19
C SER A 51 12.94 -20.98 7.87
N THR A 52 13.53 -21.23 6.70
CA THR A 52 13.95 -22.56 6.26
C THR A 52 15.39 -22.48 5.71
N ILE A 53 15.94 -23.62 5.31
CA ILE A 53 17.28 -23.68 4.70
C ILE A 53 17.18 -24.19 3.26
N VAL A 54 18.07 -23.69 2.40
CA VAL A 54 18.23 -24.23 1.05
C VAL A 54 18.90 -25.60 1.16
N ASN A 55 18.25 -26.62 0.63
CA ASN A 55 18.77 -27.97 0.51
C ASN A 55 18.62 -28.46 -0.93
N ASN A 56 19.73 -28.85 -1.55
CA ASN A 56 19.82 -29.26 -2.96
C ASN A 56 19.13 -28.26 -3.92
N GLY A 57 19.37 -26.97 -3.71
CA GLY A 57 18.80 -25.89 -4.53
C GLY A 57 17.29 -25.71 -4.36
N THR A 58 16.68 -26.24 -3.30
CA THR A 58 15.25 -26.11 -3.02
C THR A 58 14.99 -25.68 -1.58
N PHE A 59 13.84 -25.06 -1.33
CA PHE A 59 13.37 -24.75 0.02
C PHE A 59 11.84 -24.81 0.10
N GLU A 60 11.30 -25.01 1.31
CA GLU A 60 9.85 -25.11 1.53
C GLU A 60 9.44 -24.33 2.80
N PHE A 61 8.28 -23.67 2.71
CA PHE A 61 7.52 -23.16 3.85
C PHE A 61 6.12 -23.77 3.86
N LYS A 62 5.55 -23.95 5.06
CA LYS A 62 4.16 -24.35 5.26
C LYS A 62 3.55 -23.47 6.33
N GLY A 63 2.29 -23.11 6.14
CA GLY A 63 1.59 -22.30 7.11
C GLY A 63 0.12 -22.16 6.77
N LYS A 64 -0.51 -21.19 7.43
CA LYS A 64 -1.94 -20.92 7.35
C LYS A 64 -2.15 -19.43 7.12
N VAL A 65 -3.14 -19.08 6.32
CA VAL A 65 -3.53 -17.69 6.07
C VAL A 65 -5.05 -17.59 5.85
N THR A 66 -5.66 -16.50 6.30
CA THR A 66 -7.10 -16.27 6.12
C THR A 66 -7.44 -15.64 4.77
N ASN A 67 -6.66 -14.65 4.34
CA ASN A 67 -6.82 -13.96 3.05
C ASN A 67 -5.46 -13.91 2.35
N PRO A 68 -5.40 -13.78 1.01
CA PRO A 68 -4.14 -13.48 0.35
C PRO A 68 -3.47 -12.26 1.00
N VAL A 69 -2.18 -12.33 1.30
CA VAL A 69 -1.40 -11.23 1.86
C VAL A 69 -0.08 -11.09 1.14
N MET A 70 0.41 -9.87 0.98
CA MET A 70 1.74 -9.66 0.44
C MET A 70 2.78 -10.03 1.50
N GLY A 71 3.73 -10.86 1.10
CA GLY A 71 4.91 -11.25 1.88
C GLY A 71 6.18 -11.03 1.10
N ASN A 72 7.31 -11.30 1.76
CA ASN A 72 8.62 -11.28 1.16
C ASN A 72 9.41 -12.50 1.61
N VAL A 73 10.18 -13.06 0.69
CA VAL A 73 11.25 -14.02 1.00
C VAL A 73 12.60 -13.32 0.92
N PHE A 74 13.46 -13.52 1.92
CA PHE A 74 14.78 -12.92 2.00
C PHE A 74 15.86 -13.98 2.13
N ASN A 75 16.97 -13.80 1.41
CA ASN A 75 18.13 -14.67 1.49
C ASN A 75 19.10 -14.17 2.58
N ASN A 76 19.42 -15.03 3.55
CA ASN A 76 20.37 -14.85 4.66
C ASN A 76 20.13 -13.68 5.63
N VAL A 77 19.29 -12.72 5.29
CA VAL A 77 19.04 -11.51 6.09
C VAL A 77 17.55 -11.37 6.38
N ASN A 78 17.19 -11.23 7.67
CA ASN A 78 15.87 -10.72 8.05
C ASN A 78 15.98 -9.20 8.33
N PRO A 79 15.42 -8.32 7.47
CA PRO A 79 15.54 -6.86 7.63
C PRO A 79 14.93 -6.32 8.90
N TYR A 80 14.06 -7.10 9.54
CA TYR A 80 13.31 -6.68 10.72
C TYR A 80 13.98 -7.04 12.04
N LYS A 81 15.14 -7.70 11.97
CA LYS A 81 15.98 -7.96 13.14
C LYS A 81 16.85 -6.74 13.42
N LYS A 82 16.92 -6.30 14.68
CA LYS A 82 17.80 -5.19 15.10
C LYS A 82 19.25 -5.49 14.69
N GLY A 83 19.89 -4.53 14.03
CA GLY A 83 21.28 -4.65 13.56
C GLY A 83 21.45 -5.42 12.24
N ALA A 84 20.37 -5.78 11.54
CA ALA A 84 20.48 -6.40 10.22
C ALA A 84 21.13 -5.46 9.20
N ASN A 85 22.08 -6.00 8.41
CA ASN A 85 22.65 -5.27 7.29
C ASN A 85 21.72 -5.34 6.08
N THR A 86 21.02 -4.25 5.78
CA THR A 86 20.01 -4.18 4.72
C THR A 86 20.50 -3.56 3.41
N LYS A 87 21.80 -3.22 3.31
CA LYS A 87 22.33 -2.48 2.15
C LYS A 87 22.18 -3.22 0.81
N ASN A 88 22.37 -4.54 0.81
CA ASN A 88 22.40 -5.37 -0.42
C ASN A 88 21.53 -6.62 -0.28
N MET A 89 20.26 -6.43 0.12
CA MET A 89 19.35 -7.56 0.29
C MET A 89 19.00 -8.23 -1.04
N ASP A 90 18.98 -9.56 -1.01
CA ASP A 90 18.41 -10.40 -2.05
C ASP A 90 17.05 -10.91 -1.56
N TYR A 91 15.98 -10.43 -2.18
CA TYR A 91 14.61 -10.71 -1.75
C TYR A 91 13.64 -10.70 -2.92
N ALA A 92 12.49 -11.34 -2.71
CA ALA A 92 11.37 -11.34 -3.65
C ALA A 92 10.06 -11.10 -2.90
N ALA A 93 9.17 -10.31 -3.49
CA ALA A 93 7.80 -10.20 -3.03
C ALA A 93 6.93 -11.31 -3.65
N LEU A 94 5.96 -11.78 -2.89
CA LEU A 94 4.97 -12.76 -3.34
C LEU A 94 3.65 -12.54 -2.60
N TYR A 95 2.56 -13.04 -3.17
CA TYR A 95 1.32 -13.19 -2.43
C TYR A 95 1.29 -14.56 -1.75
N ILE A 96 1.05 -14.55 -0.44
CA ILE A 96 0.82 -15.76 0.36
C ILE A 96 -0.68 -15.96 0.41
N GLU A 97 -1.16 -17.03 -0.19
CA GLU A 97 -2.56 -17.41 -0.26
C GLU A 97 -2.70 -18.93 -0.13
N PRO A 98 -3.91 -19.44 0.19
CA PRO A 98 -4.13 -20.87 0.29
C PRO A 98 -3.77 -21.60 -1.01
N GLY A 99 -3.09 -22.75 -0.87
CA GLY A 99 -2.64 -23.57 -2.00
C GLY A 99 -1.13 -23.68 -2.14
N ASN A 100 -0.70 -24.15 -3.31
CA ASN A 100 0.71 -24.46 -3.61
C ASN A 100 1.34 -23.31 -4.41
N ILE A 101 2.11 -22.48 -3.73
CA ILE A 101 2.86 -21.38 -4.33
C ILE A 101 4.20 -21.91 -4.80
N THR A 102 4.57 -21.59 -6.04
CA THR A 102 5.86 -21.96 -6.61
C THR A 102 6.69 -20.71 -6.84
N LEU A 103 7.96 -20.78 -6.46
CA LEU A 103 8.92 -19.70 -6.68
C LEU A 103 10.03 -20.25 -7.57
N ASN A 104 10.15 -19.73 -8.79
CA ASN A 104 11.22 -20.12 -9.69
C ASN A 104 12.20 -18.95 -9.79
N SER A 105 13.43 -19.17 -9.31
CA SER A 105 14.54 -18.25 -9.46
C SER A 105 15.54 -18.80 -10.47
N VAL A 106 16.07 -17.92 -11.32
CA VAL A 106 17.14 -18.24 -12.26
C VAL A 106 18.49 -18.00 -11.57
N ASP A 107 18.72 -16.79 -11.04
CA ASP A 107 20.04 -16.40 -10.49
C ASP A 107 20.00 -15.90 -9.04
N SER A 108 18.95 -15.18 -8.65
CA SER A 108 18.78 -14.63 -7.30
C SER A 108 17.30 -14.52 -6.94
N LEU A 109 16.96 -14.25 -5.68
CA LEU A 109 15.56 -13.96 -5.33
C LEU A 109 15.06 -12.71 -6.06
N LYS A 110 15.92 -11.75 -6.42
CA LYS A 110 15.51 -10.57 -7.20
C LYS A 110 14.92 -10.89 -8.58
N SER A 111 15.31 -12.01 -9.20
CA SER A 111 14.80 -12.45 -10.50
C SER A 111 13.65 -13.47 -10.36
N LEU A 112 13.12 -13.65 -9.16
CA LEU A 112 12.13 -14.67 -8.86
C LEU A 112 10.77 -14.32 -9.45
N VAL A 113 10.13 -15.31 -10.06
CA VAL A 113 8.72 -15.22 -10.47
C VAL A 113 7.90 -16.17 -9.60
N ALA A 114 6.93 -15.60 -8.89
CA ALA A 114 5.98 -16.36 -8.08
C ALA A 114 4.80 -16.83 -8.94
N GLY A 115 4.37 -18.07 -8.75
CA GLY A 115 3.26 -18.68 -9.45
C GLY A 115 2.59 -19.77 -8.60
N GLY A 116 1.94 -20.73 -9.27
CA GLY A 116 1.23 -21.84 -8.63
C GLY A 116 -0.15 -21.47 -8.07
N THR A 117 -0.35 -20.21 -7.69
CA THR A 117 -1.63 -19.69 -7.19
C THR A 117 -2.09 -18.45 -7.97
N GLN A 118 -3.41 -18.18 -7.97
CA GLN A 118 -4.02 -17.21 -8.86
C GLN A 118 -3.57 -15.77 -8.58
N ALA A 119 -3.44 -15.35 -7.33
CA ALA A 119 -2.98 -13.98 -7.02
C ALA A 119 -1.55 -13.74 -7.49
N ASN A 120 -0.65 -14.74 -7.38
CA ASN A 120 0.71 -14.63 -7.90
C ASN A 120 0.76 -14.59 -9.45
N ILE A 121 -0.07 -15.40 -10.12
CA ILE A 121 -0.20 -15.39 -11.59
C ILE A 121 -0.71 -14.02 -12.07
N ASP A 122 -1.75 -13.51 -11.42
CA ASP A 122 -2.35 -12.23 -11.74
C ASP A 122 -1.40 -11.05 -11.47
N ASN A 123 -0.66 -11.11 -10.36
CA ASN A 123 0.35 -10.11 -10.03
C ASN A 123 1.47 -10.09 -11.07
N SER A 124 1.92 -11.27 -11.52
CA SER A 124 2.94 -11.37 -12.56
C SER A 124 2.48 -10.76 -13.89
N LYS A 125 1.22 -10.96 -14.28
CA LYS A 125 0.62 -10.32 -15.48
C LYS A 125 0.56 -8.80 -15.34
N LEU A 126 0.17 -8.31 -14.17
CA LEU A 126 0.11 -6.87 -13.89
C LEU A 126 1.51 -6.24 -13.92
N ILE A 127 2.50 -6.86 -13.26
CA ILE A 127 3.91 -6.42 -13.29
C ILE A 127 4.42 -6.36 -14.73
N ALA A 128 4.16 -7.37 -15.55
CA ALA A 128 4.57 -7.38 -16.95
C ALA A 128 3.93 -6.21 -17.74
N SER A 129 2.66 -5.89 -17.48
CA SER A 129 1.95 -4.77 -18.12
C SER A 129 2.48 -3.41 -17.67
N LEU A 130 2.99 -3.31 -16.44
CA LEU A 130 3.58 -2.08 -15.89
C LEU A 130 5.05 -1.89 -16.28
N LYS A 131 5.72 -2.93 -16.80
CA LYS A 131 7.15 -2.94 -17.06
C LYS A 131 7.65 -1.70 -17.83
N PRO A 132 7.01 -1.27 -18.93
CA PRO A 132 7.47 -0.09 -19.67
C PRO A 132 7.48 1.19 -18.81
N LEU A 133 6.51 1.33 -17.91
CA LEU A 133 6.39 2.49 -17.01
C LEU A 133 7.37 2.41 -15.85
N THR A 134 7.60 1.21 -15.30
CA THR A 134 8.61 1.02 -14.25
C THR A 134 10.03 1.17 -14.79
N ASP A 135 10.28 0.82 -16.06
CA ASP A 135 11.57 1.05 -16.72
C ASP A 135 11.83 2.57 -16.87
N LYS A 136 10.82 3.35 -17.29
CA LYS A 136 10.90 4.83 -17.31
C LYS A 136 11.18 5.39 -15.90
N GLU A 137 10.47 4.91 -14.89
CA GLU A 137 10.63 5.35 -13.51
C GLU A 137 12.03 5.03 -12.98
N LYS A 138 12.58 3.87 -13.34
CA LYS A 138 13.96 3.51 -13.01
C LYS A 138 14.96 4.50 -13.60
N VAL A 139 14.79 4.92 -14.85
CA VAL A 139 15.68 5.93 -15.48
C VAL A 139 15.64 7.24 -14.69
N LEU A 140 14.47 7.69 -14.23
CA LEU A 140 14.36 8.90 -13.40
C LEU A 140 14.98 8.74 -12.01
N ASN A 141 14.82 7.56 -11.39
CA ASN A 141 15.47 7.28 -10.11
C ASN A 141 17.00 7.25 -10.25
N ASP A 142 17.51 6.68 -11.33
CA ASP A 142 18.94 6.68 -11.64
C ASP A 142 19.44 8.11 -11.92
N GLU A 143 18.67 8.92 -12.67
CA GLU A 143 18.93 10.36 -12.87
C GLU A 143 19.04 11.09 -11.52
N TYR A 144 18.03 10.97 -10.66
CA TYR A 144 18.01 11.59 -9.33
C TYR A 144 19.18 11.15 -8.43
N ALA A 145 19.59 9.89 -8.52
CA ALA A 145 20.73 9.37 -7.76
C ALA A 145 22.04 10.08 -8.12
N THR A 146 22.15 10.65 -9.33
CA THR A 146 23.33 11.42 -9.77
C THR A 146 23.32 12.89 -9.38
N TYR A 147 22.19 13.42 -8.88
CA TYR A 147 22.07 14.85 -8.58
C TYR A 147 23.01 15.28 -7.45
N THR A 148 23.69 16.41 -7.66
CA THR A 148 24.49 17.09 -6.63
C THR A 148 23.59 17.68 -5.55
N LYS A 149 24.18 18.14 -4.46
CA LYS A 149 23.42 18.83 -3.40
C LYS A 149 22.75 20.09 -3.95
N GLU A 150 23.47 20.87 -4.75
CA GLU A 150 22.98 22.10 -5.35
C GLU A 150 21.77 21.85 -6.26
N GLN A 151 21.79 20.76 -7.04
CA GLN A 151 20.65 20.37 -7.88
C GLN A 151 19.44 19.91 -7.06
N LYS A 152 19.67 19.25 -5.92
CA LYS A 152 18.59 18.82 -5.01
C LYS A 152 17.98 19.99 -4.24
N ASP A 153 18.77 21.05 -4.03
CA ASP A 153 18.33 22.28 -3.38
C ASP A 153 17.72 23.29 -4.39
N ASP A 154 17.86 23.05 -5.70
CA ASP A 154 17.26 23.87 -6.76
C ASP A 154 15.80 23.50 -7.01
N GLN A 155 14.90 24.45 -6.74
CA GLN A 155 13.45 24.26 -6.88
C GLN A 155 13.04 23.91 -8.31
N ALA A 156 13.58 24.59 -9.32
CA ALA A 156 13.15 24.40 -10.71
C ALA A 156 13.59 23.02 -11.23
N VAL A 157 14.78 22.57 -10.83
CA VAL A 157 15.28 21.22 -11.12
C VAL A 157 14.38 20.16 -10.48
N MET A 158 14.06 20.32 -9.20
CA MET A 158 13.22 19.36 -8.48
C MET A 158 11.77 19.36 -8.97
N ASP A 159 11.19 20.52 -9.31
CA ASP A 159 9.86 20.63 -9.89
C ASP A 159 9.76 19.90 -11.23
N ALA A 160 10.78 20.07 -12.09
CA ALA A 160 10.84 19.37 -13.37
C ALA A 160 10.93 17.85 -13.18
N LEU A 161 11.74 17.36 -12.23
CA LEU A 161 11.83 15.95 -11.91
C LEU A 161 10.52 15.39 -11.36
N ILE A 162 9.88 16.10 -10.41
CA ILE A 162 8.59 15.73 -9.83
C ILE A 162 7.51 15.66 -10.92
N ALA A 163 7.50 16.60 -11.87
CA ALA A 163 6.58 16.58 -13.00
C ALA A 163 6.74 15.31 -13.85
N LYS A 164 7.98 14.88 -14.14
CA LYS A 164 8.25 13.63 -14.85
C LYS A 164 7.72 12.40 -14.09
N PHE A 165 7.93 12.32 -12.77
CA PHE A 165 7.37 11.24 -11.94
C PHE A 165 5.84 11.25 -11.91
N ASN A 166 5.22 12.43 -11.82
CA ASN A 166 3.77 12.58 -11.83
C ASN A 166 3.16 12.09 -13.15
N VAL A 167 3.80 12.37 -14.29
CA VAL A 167 3.37 11.83 -15.59
C VAL A 167 3.35 10.30 -15.57
N ILE A 168 4.43 9.67 -15.10
CA ILE A 168 4.49 8.19 -15.03
C ILE A 168 3.42 7.64 -14.08
N ARG A 169 3.23 8.26 -12.92
CA ARG A 169 2.19 7.88 -11.96
C ARG A 169 0.79 7.95 -12.59
N ASP A 170 0.51 9.03 -13.33
CA ASP A 170 -0.77 9.23 -14.00
C ASP A 170 -0.92 8.21 -15.16
N GLU A 171 0.15 7.88 -15.90
CA GLU A 171 0.17 6.81 -16.93
C GLU A 171 -0.06 5.39 -16.35
N LYS A 172 0.34 5.12 -15.10
CA LYS A 172 0.08 3.81 -14.45
C LYS A 172 -1.40 3.59 -14.12
N THR A 173 -2.14 4.66 -13.84
CA THR A 173 -3.55 4.59 -13.45
C THR A 173 -4.43 3.84 -14.45
N PRO A 174 -4.45 4.18 -15.77
CA PRO A 174 -5.24 3.43 -16.74
C PRO A 174 -4.82 1.95 -16.89
N VAL A 175 -3.54 1.62 -16.66
CA VAL A 175 -3.07 0.21 -16.66
C VAL A 175 -3.72 -0.56 -15.52
N TYR A 176 -3.74 0.01 -14.31
CA TYR A 176 -4.43 -0.59 -13.16
C TYR A 176 -5.94 -0.73 -13.40
N LEU A 177 -6.60 0.34 -13.87
CA LEU A 177 -8.04 0.31 -14.13
C LEU A 177 -8.42 -0.74 -15.20
N ASN A 178 -7.63 -0.84 -16.28
CA ASN A 178 -7.84 -1.85 -17.31
C ASN A 178 -7.62 -3.28 -16.77
N PHE A 179 -6.59 -3.47 -15.92
CA PHE A 179 -6.39 -4.75 -15.27
C PHE A 179 -7.59 -5.14 -14.39
N ILE A 180 -8.07 -4.23 -13.55
CA ILE A 180 -9.22 -4.45 -12.65
C ILE A 180 -10.47 -4.82 -13.47
N LYS A 181 -10.78 -4.04 -14.51
CA LYS A 181 -11.92 -4.25 -15.39
C LYS A 181 -11.94 -5.65 -16.01
N ASN A 182 -10.78 -6.13 -16.44
CA ASN A 182 -10.65 -7.43 -17.11
C ASN A 182 -10.48 -8.61 -16.14
N ASN A 183 -10.27 -8.35 -14.84
CA ASN A 183 -10.02 -9.38 -13.83
C ASN A 183 -10.82 -9.13 -12.54
N PRO A 184 -12.17 -8.99 -12.57
CA PRO A 184 -12.96 -8.57 -11.40
C PRO A 184 -13.01 -9.59 -10.25
N LYS A 185 -12.57 -10.83 -10.49
CA LYS A 185 -12.44 -11.89 -9.48
C LYS A 185 -11.03 -12.00 -8.89
N SER A 186 -10.08 -11.22 -9.40
CA SER A 186 -8.70 -11.27 -8.93
C SER A 186 -8.54 -10.53 -7.61
N TYR A 187 -7.87 -11.16 -6.64
CA TYR A 187 -7.46 -10.46 -5.42
C TYR A 187 -6.54 -9.27 -5.72
N ILE A 188 -5.74 -9.35 -6.79
CA ILE A 188 -4.86 -8.25 -7.22
C ILE A 188 -5.70 -7.05 -7.68
N SER A 189 -6.83 -7.27 -8.34
CA SER A 189 -7.76 -6.21 -8.70
C SER A 189 -8.31 -5.50 -7.47
N LEU A 190 -8.68 -6.24 -6.42
CA LEU A 190 -9.11 -5.66 -5.14
C LEU A 190 -8.02 -4.78 -4.52
N VAL A 191 -6.77 -5.26 -4.49
CA VAL A 191 -5.62 -4.50 -3.94
C VAL A 191 -5.41 -3.20 -4.72
N GLN A 192 -5.40 -3.26 -6.05
CA GLN A 192 -5.20 -2.05 -6.86
C GLN A 192 -6.37 -1.08 -6.76
N LEU A 193 -7.60 -1.60 -6.65
CA LEU A 193 -8.77 -0.77 -6.44
C LEU A 193 -8.68 0.00 -5.11
N ASN A 194 -8.21 -0.66 -4.05
CA ASN A 194 -7.93 -0.03 -2.76
C ASN A 194 -6.85 1.05 -2.86
N ASN A 195 -5.75 0.77 -3.57
CA ASN A 195 -4.66 1.74 -3.76
C ASN A 195 -5.13 3.00 -4.52
N LEU A 196 -6.09 2.85 -5.43
CA LEU A 196 -6.65 3.96 -6.21
C LEU A 196 -7.80 4.68 -5.48
N ALA A 197 -8.35 4.15 -4.39
CA ALA A 197 -9.54 4.71 -3.75
C ALA A 197 -9.34 6.11 -3.16
N SER A 198 -8.09 6.47 -2.81
CA SER A 198 -7.71 7.82 -2.35
C SER A 198 -7.25 8.75 -3.48
N ASN A 199 -7.24 8.30 -4.73
CA ASN A 199 -6.88 9.13 -5.88
C ASN A 199 -8.14 9.83 -6.42
N ASP A 200 -8.23 11.14 -6.21
CA ASP A 200 -9.36 11.97 -6.63
C ASP A 200 -9.64 11.90 -8.14
N LYS A 201 -8.60 11.79 -8.97
CA LYS A 201 -8.74 11.63 -10.43
C LYS A 201 -9.33 10.27 -10.85
N ALA A 202 -9.20 9.24 -10.01
CA ALA A 202 -9.62 7.88 -10.32
C ALA A 202 -10.87 7.43 -9.54
N VAL A 203 -11.29 8.18 -8.52
CA VAL A 203 -12.31 7.75 -7.54
C VAL A 203 -13.65 7.37 -8.19
N ALA A 204 -14.03 8.03 -9.28
CA ALA A 204 -15.26 7.71 -10.02
C ALA A 204 -15.18 6.35 -10.73
N ASP A 205 -14.02 6.01 -11.30
CA ASP A 205 -13.81 4.70 -11.90
C ASP A 205 -13.66 3.61 -10.83
N VAL A 206 -13.04 3.95 -9.68
CA VAL A 206 -12.97 3.06 -8.53
C VAL A 206 -14.36 2.65 -8.06
N GLU A 207 -15.28 3.60 -7.90
CA GLU A 207 -16.65 3.31 -7.47
C GLU A 207 -17.38 2.40 -8.48
N LYS A 208 -17.24 2.66 -9.78
CA LYS A 208 -17.84 1.83 -10.84
C LYS A 208 -17.26 0.41 -10.84
N LEU A 209 -15.94 0.27 -10.73
CA LEU A 209 -15.27 -1.02 -10.74
C LEU A 209 -15.47 -1.80 -9.43
N TYR A 210 -15.66 -1.11 -8.30
CA TYR A 210 -16.05 -1.75 -7.05
C TYR A 210 -17.35 -2.52 -7.20
N ALA A 211 -18.32 -1.98 -7.95
CA ALA A 211 -19.59 -2.65 -8.20
C ALA A 211 -19.42 -4.01 -8.91
N THR A 212 -18.40 -4.16 -9.75
CA THR A 212 -18.13 -5.39 -10.52
C THR A 212 -17.35 -6.45 -9.76
N LEU A 213 -16.77 -6.12 -8.59
CA LEU A 213 -16.06 -7.09 -7.76
C LEU A 213 -17.00 -8.20 -7.26
N SER A 214 -16.43 -9.41 -7.13
CA SER A 214 -17.17 -10.55 -6.60
C SER A 214 -17.58 -10.35 -5.13
N PRO A 215 -18.66 -10.99 -4.66
CA PRO A 215 -19.10 -10.89 -3.27
C PRO A 215 -18.01 -11.28 -2.26
N GLU A 216 -17.19 -12.27 -2.58
CA GLU A 216 -16.11 -12.76 -1.73
C GLU A 216 -15.04 -11.69 -1.52
N LEU A 217 -14.67 -10.97 -2.59
CA LEU A 217 -13.70 -9.88 -2.49
C LEU A 217 -14.24 -8.70 -1.68
N LYS A 218 -15.53 -8.35 -1.87
CA LYS A 218 -16.21 -7.30 -1.10
C LYS A 218 -16.32 -7.63 0.39
N ALA A 219 -16.41 -8.91 0.74
CA ALA A 219 -16.48 -9.38 2.12
C ALA A 219 -15.14 -9.30 2.88
N THR A 220 -14.01 -9.15 2.18
CA THR A 220 -12.71 -8.98 2.83
C THR A 220 -12.60 -7.62 3.53
N LYS A 221 -11.68 -7.50 4.50
CA LYS A 221 -11.41 -6.21 5.18
C LYS A 221 -11.00 -5.09 4.22
N ILE A 222 -10.23 -5.43 3.18
CA ILE A 222 -9.85 -4.46 2.14
C ILE A 222 -11.09 -4.05 1.34
N GLY A 223 -11.92 -5.01 0.91
CA GLY A 223 -13.16 -4.75 0.17
C GLY A 223 -14.11 -3.83 0.92
N GLN A 224 -14.31 -4.07 2.21
CA GLN A 224 -15.18 -3.27 3.06
C GLN A 224 -14.69 -1.82 3.26
N ASN A 225 -13.37 -1.57 3.21
CA ASN A 225 -12.80 -0.24 3.41
C ASN A 225 -12.89 0.65 2.16
N ILE A 226 -13.03 0.07 0.96
CA ILE A 226 -13.01 0.83 -0.30
C ILE A 226 -14.18 1.84 -0.37
N PRO A 227 -15.45 1.49 -0.10
CA PRO A 227 -16.54 2.45 -0.12
C PRO A 227 -16.34 3.64 0.83
N THR A 228 -15.86 3.38 2.05
CA THR A 228 -15.56 4.44 3.02
C THR A 228 -14.47 5.37 2.51
N THR A 229 -13.43 4.81 1.90
CA THR A 229 -12.33 5.60 1.32
C THR A 229 -12.84 6.42 0.13
N VAL A 230 -13.64 5.83 -0.76
CA VAL A 230 -14.29 6.53 -1.88
C VAL A 230 -15.13 7.71 -1.41
N GLU A 231 -15.95 7.51 -0.36
CA GLU A 231 -16.76 8.58 0.22
C GLU A 231 -15.89 9.70 0.80
N ALA A 232 -14.85 9.36 1.54
CA ALA A 232 -13.91 10.32 2.11
C ALA A 232 -13.18 11.12 1.02
N THR A 233 -12.68 10.44 -0.03
CA THR A 233 -12.02 11.07 -1.18
C THR A 233 -12.97 12.04 -1.88
N LYS A 234 -14.22 11.65 -2.14
CA LYS A 234 -15.21 12.55 -2.75
C LYS A 234 -15.50 13.80 -1.89
N LYS A 235 -15.50 13.66 -0.56
CA LYS A 235 -15.70 14.79 0.37
C LYS A 235 -14.47 15.70 0.50
N THR A 236 -13.30 15.26 0.06
CA THR A 236 -12.02 15.96 0.22
C THR A 236 -11.31 16.25 -1.10
N ALA A 237 -11.96 15.96 -2.24
CA ALA A 237 -11.41 16.16 -3.57
C ALA A 237 -11.17 17.64 -3.90
N LEU A 238 -10.28 17.90 -4.86
CA LEU A 238 -10.01 19.25 -5.35
C LEU A 238 -11.29 19.90 -5.88
N GLY A 239 -11.51 21.16 -5.49
CA GLY A 239 -12.71 21.93 -5.84
C GLY A 239 -13.92 21.67 -4.93
N VAL A 240 -13.86 20.70 -4.03
CA VAL A 240 -14.90 20.49 -3.00
C VAL A 240 -14.65 21.44 -1.83
N THR A 241 -15.74 22.02 -1.30
CA THR A 241 -15.64 22.88 -0.11
C THR A 241 -15.18 22.05 1.07
N ALA A 242 -14.07 22.46 1.70
CA ALA A 242 -13.55 21.79 2.90
C ALA A 242 -14.60 21.74 4.01
N MET A 243 -14.73 20.58 4.66
CA MET A 243 -15.66 20.39 5.77
C MET A 243 -15.25 21.29 6.94
N ASP A 244 -16.22 22.03 7.48
CA ASP A 244 -15.96 22.87 8.65
C ASP A 244 -15.74 22.00 9.88
N PHE A 245 -14.83 22.43 10.75
CA PHE A 245 -14.55 21.80 12.03
C PHE A 245 -14.17 22.87 13.05
N SER A 246 -14.28 22.53 14.33
CA SER A 246 -13.89 23.40 15.43
C SER A 246 -12.84 22.69 16.29
N GLN A 247 -11.82 23.42 16.70
CA GLN A 247 -10.85 22.99 17.70
C GLN A 247 -10.48 24.15 18.62
N ASN A 248 -9.80 23.87 19.73
CA ASN A 248 -9.25 24.92 20.57
C ASN A 248 -7.85 25.30 20.08
N ASP A 249 -7.52 26.59 20.10
CA ASP A 249 -6.15 27.06 19.91
C ASP A 249 -5.27 26.77 21.14
N ALA A 250 -4.01 27.18 21.09
CA ALA A 250 -3.05 26.99 22.19
C ALA A 250 -3.45 27.68 23.51
N ASN A 251 -4.37 28.65 23.47
CA ASN A 251 -4.88 29.36 24.65
C ASN A 251 -6.24 28.81 25.11
N GLY A 252 -6.73 27.71 24.50
CA GLY A 252 -8.03 27.13 24.82
C GLY A 252 -9.21 27.85 24.16
N LYS A 253 -8.98 28.81 23.26
CA LYS A 253 -10.06 29.52 22.57
C LYS A 253 -10.56 28.66 21.40
N PRO A 254 -11.88 28.42 21.29
CA PRO A 254 -12.44 27.74 20.13
C PRO A 254 -12.22 28.55 18.84
N VAL A 255 -11.72 27.87 17.81
CA VAL A 255 -11.57 28.37 16.44
C VAL A 255 -12.20 27.38 15.47
N LYS A 256 -12.80 27.88 14.40
CA LYS A 256 -13.36 27.09 13.31
C LYS A 256 -12.56 27.27 12.04
N LEU A 257 -12.54 26.26 11.16
CA LEU A 257 -11.94 26.42 9.83
C LEU A 257 -12.59 27.58 9.06
N SER A 258 -13.91 27.73 9.19
CA SER A 258 -14.66 28.82 8.56
C SER A 258 -14.29 30.22 9.05
N ASP A 259 -13.65 30.37 10.21
CA ASP A 259 -13.15 31.66 10.71
C ASP A 259 -12.01 32.22 9.84
N PHE A 260 -11.34 31.36 9.07
CA PHE A 260 -10.23 31.71 8.19
C PHE A 260 -10.64 31.96 6.74
N LYS A 261 -11.94 32.03 6.44
CA LYS A 261 -12.45 32.33 5.09
C LYS A 261 -11.83 33.61 4.54
N GLY A 262 -11.45 33.54 3.26
CA GLY A 262 -10.77 34.63 2.57
C GLY A 262 -9.24 34.54 2.63
N LYS A 263 -8.66 33.60 3.39
CA LYS A 263 -7.21 33.30 3.40
C LYS A 263 -6.89 32.01 2.65
N TYR A 264 -5.63 31.87 2.24
CA TYR A 264 -5.04 30.56 1.96
C TYR A 264 -4.68 29.90 3.28
N VAL A 265 -5.26 28.72 3.55
CA VAL A 265 -5.08 28.01 4.82
C VAL A 265 -4.40 26.68 4.56
N LEU A 266 -3.22 26.47 5.15
CA LEU A 266 -2.63 25.14 5.28
C LEU A 266 -3.20 24.49 6.55
N VAL A 267 -3.97 23.41 6.38
CA VAL A 267 -4.45 22.60 7.50
C VAL A 267 -3.44 21.47 7.74
N ASP A 268 -2.81 21.46 8.91
CA ASP A 268 -1.75 20.50 9.27
C ASP A 268 -2.26 19.50 10.33
N PHE A 269 -2.51 18.26 9.92
CA PHE A 269 -2.92 17.19 10.83
C PHE A 269 -1.69 16.54 11.47
N TRP A 270 -1.28 17.07 12.63
CA TRP A 270 -0.11 16.59 13.35
C TRP A 270 -0.43 16.14 14.78
N ALA A 271 0.60 15.66 15.49
CA ALA A 271 0.50 15.36 16.91
C ALA A 271 1.85 15.59 17.61
N ALA A 272 1.83 16.02 18.88
CA ALA A 272 3.04 16.30 19.67
C ALA A 272 4.01 15.10 19.76
N TRP A 273 3.47 13.88 19.71
CA TRP A 273 4.24 12.63 19.76
C TRP A 273 4.68 12.12 18.37
N CYS A 274 4.25 12.76 17.28
CA CYS A 274 4.62 12.38 15.92
C CYS A 274 6.01 12.92 15.57
N GLY A 275 7.03 12.06 15.64
CA GLY A 275 8.42 12.40 15.31
C GLY A 275 8.59 13.04 13.92
N PRO A 276 8.08 12.42 12.83
CA PRO A 276 8.15 13.00 11.49
C PRO A 276 7.44 14.35 11.39
N CYS A 277 6.25 14.50 11.99
CA CYS A 277 5.53 15.78 11.98
C CYS A 277 6.35 16.90 12.66
N ARG A 278 7.06 16.58 13.75
CA ARG A 278 7.98 17.52 14.40
C ARG A 278 9.20 17.89 13.55
N GLN A 279 9.66 16.98 12.71
CA GLN A 279 10.76 17.24 11.76
C GLN A 279 10.29 18.14 10.61
N GLU A 280 9.01 18.09 10.25
CA GLU A 280 8.41 18.93 9.22
C GLU A 280 8.03 20.34 9.71
N ASN A 281 7.72 20.49 11.00
CA ASN A 281 7.35 21.78 11.61
C ASN A 281 8.28 22.98 11.25
N PRO A 282 9.63 22.84 11.23
CA PRO A 282 10.51 23.91 10.76
C PRO A 282 10.19 24.42 9.34
N ASN A 283 9.84 23.52 8.42
CA ASN A 283 9.45 23.89 7.05
C ASN A 283 8.10 24.60 7.03
N VAL A 284 7.15 24.17 7.87
CA VAL A 284 5.84 24.85 8.04
C VAL A 284 6.04 26.28 8.56
N VAL A 285 6.93 26.46 9.54
CA VAL A 285 7.28 27.79 10.08
C VAL A 285 7.96 28.65 9.00
N GLU A 286 8.87 28.08 8.22
CA GLU A 286 9.52 28.77 7.10
C GLU A 286 8.48 29.23 6.06
N ALA A 287 7.56 28.33 5.66
CA ALA A 287 6.47 28.65 4.75
C ALA A 287 5.57 29.76 5.31
N PHE A 288 5.17 29.67 6.59
CA PHE A 288 4.40 30.73 7.23
C PHE A 288 5.12 32.08 7.17
N ASN A 289 6.39 32.14 7.56
CA ASN A 289 7.15 33.39 7.52
C ASN A 289 7.30 33.97 6.11
N LYS A 290 7.45 33.10 5.10
CA LYS A 290 7.55 33.49 3.68
C LYS A 290 6.23 34.00 3.09
N PHE A 291 5.10 33.47 3.54
CA PHE A 291 3.80 33.69 2.90
C PHE A 291 2.77 34.43 3.76
N LYS A 292 2.99 34.65 5.07
CA LYS A 292 2.02 35.29 5.98
C LYS A 292 1.49 36.64 5.49
N ASP A 293 2.32 37.42 4.78
CA ASP A 293 1.94 38.74 4.24
C ASP A 293 1.24 38.63 2.86
N LYS A 294 1.09 37.41 2.33
CA LYS A 294 0.38 37.06 1.08
C LYS A 294 -0.93 36.33 1.37
N ASN A 295 -1.61 36.73 2.45
CA ASN A 295 -2.92 36.22 2.84
C ASN A 295 -2.92 34.70 3.14
N PHE A 296 -1.81 34.19 3.65
CA PHE A 296 -1.62 32.79 4.03
C PHE A 296 -1.62 32.62 5.55
N THR A 297 -2.12 31.49 6.04
CA THR A 297 -2.04 31.08 7.44
C THR A 297 -1.96 29.56 7.56
N VAL A 298 -1.55 29.10 8.74
CA VAL A 298 -1.52 27.68 9.11
C VAL A 298 -2.52 27.43 10.23
N LEU A 299 -3.23 26.30 10.16
CA LEU A 299 -4.09 25.76 11.20
C LEU A 299 -3.67 24.32 11.46
N GLY A 300 -3.00 24.07 12.60
CA GLY A 300 -2.61 22.74 13.05
C GLY A 300 -3.02 22.48 14.49
#